data_AF-A0A7S3RY57-F1
#
_entry.id   AF-A0A7S3RY57-F1
#
_cell.length_a   1.000
_cell.length_b   1.000
_cell.length_c   1.000
_cell.angle_alpha   90.00
_cell.angle_beta   90.00
_cell.angle_gamma   90.00
#
_symmetry.space_group_name_H-M   'P 1'
#
loop_
_entity.id
_entity.type
_entity.pdbx_description
1 polymer ?
#
loop_
_entity_poly.entity_id
_entity_poly.type
_entity_poly.pdbx_seq_one_letter_code
_entity_poly.pdbx_strand_id
1 'polypeptide(L)'
;VPADVRARVSRIGVSGTSGTCLLCDATTREPSEWRGPPRMYDFNVAKQVAGDAGERAIELIGDAAPPLHVARAGSSGLAKLVAWHFEDPLRPNEVLAHQAEFVASQLLAPPEAGMPAFTSDWHNTLKTGFDVRDLQWPAWLTDPGTELGAIVAGRLPAVIPPGAPLGKASDEVVRRWGLRDGCLVCAGTTDSNAAFLASGASEVGEAVTSL
;
A
#
# COMPACT_ATOMS: atom_id res chain seq x y z
N VAL A 1 -18.55 -13.73 -13.47
CA VAL A 1 -17.90 -13.66 -14.81
C VAL A 1 -18.06 -15.00 -15.51
N PRO A 2 -18.64 -15.07 -16.72
CA PRO A 2 -18.80 -16.31 -17.51
C PRO A 2 -17.47 -17.05 -17.76
N ALA A 3 -17.51 -18.38 -17.96
CA ALA A 3 -16.30 -19.20 -18.06
C ALA A 3 -15.40 -18.84 -19.25
N ASP A 4 -16.00 -18.57 -20.42
CA ASP A 4 -15.29 -18.14 -21.62
C ASP A 4 -14.62 -16.78 -21.43
N VAL A 5 -15.24 -15.88 -20.65
CA VAL A 5 -14.66 -14.58 -20.29
C VAL A 5 -13.48 -14.77 -19.33
N ARG A 6 -13.62 -15.60 -18.28
CA ARG A 6 -12.54 -15.88 -17.33
C ARG A 6 -11.30 -16.47 -18.01
N ALA A 7 -11.50 -17.39 -18.95
CA ALA A 7 -10.42 -17.99 -19.72
C ALA A 7 -9.66 -16.99 -20.62
N ARG A 8 -10.23 -15.80 -20.87
CA ARG A 8 -9.59 -14.70 -21.59
C ARG A 8 -8.92 -13.65 -20.69
N VAL A 9 -9.13 -13.72 -19.36
CA VAL A 9 -8.50 -12.78 -18.41
C VAL A 9 -7.00 -13.06 -18.38
N SER A 10 -6.23 -12.13 -18.94
CA SER A 10 -4.77 -12.19 -19.02
C SER A 10 -4.08 -11.35 -17.95
N ARG A 11 -4.80 -10.42 -17.32
CA ARG A 11 -4.26 -9.50 -16.31
C ARG A 11 -5.30 -9.21 -15.23
N ILE A 12 -4.84 -9.06 -13.99
CA ILE A 12 -5.63 -8.66 -12.83
C ILE A 12 -4.92 -7.49 -12.16
N GLY A 13 -5.62 -6.39 -11.92
CA GLY A 13 -5.18 -5.30 -11.05
C GLY A 13 -6.19 -5.10 -9.93
N VAL A 14 -5.72 -4.72 -8.74
CA VAL A 14 -6.57 -4.50 -7.56
C VAL A 14 -6.62 -3.01 -7.25
N SER A 15 -7.81 -2.42 -7.21
CA SER A 15 -7.98 -1.06 -6.69
C SER A 15 -8.53 -1.07 -5.27
N GLY A 16 -8.18 -0.06 -4.46
CA GLY A 16 -8.70 0.07 -3.11
C GLY A 16 -8.72 1.51 -2.58
N THR A 17 -9.44 1.72 -1.47
CA THR A 17 -9.47 3.00 -0.75
C THR A 17 -8.08 3.47 -0.32
N SER A 18 -7.68 4.66 -0.78
CA SER A 18 -6.35 5.21 -0.50
C SER A 18 -6.14 5.49 0.99
N GLY A 19 -5.15 4.81 1.57
CA GLY A 19 -4.74 4.97 2.97
C GLY A 19 -5.24 3.87 3.91
N THR A 20 -5.98 2.88 3.44
CA THR A 20 -6.22 1.68 4.27
C THR A 20 -4.93 0.85 4.34
N CYS A 21 -4.47 0.53 5.55
CA CYS A 21 -3.20 -0.15 5.75
C CYS A 21 -3.34 -1.29 6.75
N LEU A 22 -2.42 -2.25 6.65
CA LEU A 22 -2.21 -3.31 7.62
C LEU A 22 -0.70 -3.53 7.80
N LEU A 23 -0.32 -4.06 8.94
CA LEU A 23 1.00 -4.64 9.15
C LEU A 23 0.93 -6.13 8.82
N CYS A 24 1.81 -6.57 7.94
CA CYS A 24 1.95 -7.97 7.54
C CYS A 24 3.27 -8.52 8.02
N ASP A 25 3.33 -9.84 8.19
CA ASP A 25 4.59 -10.56 8.30
C ASP A 25 5.22 -10.68 6.90
N ALA A 26 6.45 -10.21 6.74
CA ALA A 26 7.16 -10.21 5.46
C ALA A 26 7.49 -11.63 4.94
N THR A 27 7.55 -12.62 5.82
CA THR A 27 7.86 -14.02 5.49
C THR A 27 6.61 -14.75 5.04
N THR A 28 5.54 -14.67 5.82
CA THR A 28 4.29 -15.38 5.50
C THR A 28 3.41 -14.64 4.51
N ARG A 29 3.59 -13.31 4.40
CA ARG A 29 2.72 -12.36 3.69
C ARG A 29 1.28 -12.31 4.22
N GLU A 30 1.06 -12.81 5.43
CA GLU A 30 -0.21 -12.70 6.15
C GLU A 30 -0.22 -11.49 7.09
N PRO A 31 -1.41 -10.98 7.49
CA PRO A 31 -1.49 -9.93 8.50
C PRO A 31 -0.78 -10.38 9.79
N SER A 32 -0.02 -9.48 10.41
CA SER A 32 0.69 -9.77 11.66
C SER A 32 -0.32 -10.18 12.74
N GLU A 33 -0.14 -11.38 13.30
CA GLU A 33 -1.04 -11.96 14.32
C GLU A 33 -1.12 -11.11 15.61
N TRP A 34 -0.13 -10.25 15.81
CA TRP A 34 0.02 -9.38 16.97
C TRP A 34 -0.65 -8.02 16.78
N ARG A 35 -1.19 -7.76 15.59
CA ARG A 35 -1.80 -6.50 15.23
C ARG A 35 -3.30 -6.71 15.08
N GLY A 36 -4.03 -5.65 15.37
CA GLY A 36 -5.48 -5.62 15.19
C GLY A 36 -5.88 -5.63 13.71
N PRO A 37 -7.18 -5.44 13.43
CA PRO A 37 -7.67 -5.34 12.05
C PRO A 37 -6.99 -4.20 11.28
N PRO A 38 -7.06 -4.22 9.94
CA PRO A 38 -6.55 -3.13 9.11
C PRO A 38 -7.10 -1.76 9.55
N ARG A 39 -6.24 -0.73 9.49
CA ARG A 39 -6.63 0.67 9.73
C ARG A 39 -7.18 1.26 8.43
N MET A 40 -8.50 1.37 8.36
CA MET A 40 -9.25 1.88 7.20
C MET A 40 -8.83 3.30 6.80
N TYR A 41 -9.17 3.71 5.57
CA TYR A 41 -8.78 5.01 4.98
C TYR A 41 -9.16 6.24 5.83
N ASP A 42 -10.27 6.15 6.57
CA ASP A 42 -10.80 7.17 7.47
C ASP A 42 -10.28 7.05 8.91
N PHE A 43 -9.57 5.96 9.23
CA PHE A 43 -8.93 5.78 10.54
C PHE A 43 -7.91 6.90 10.77
N ASN A 44 -8.17 7.73 11.77
CA ASN A 44 -7.31 8.85 12.14
C ASN A 44 -6.61 8.55 13.47
N VAL A 45 -5.28 8.51 13.45
CA VAL A 45 -4.48 8.11 14.62
C VAL A 45 -4.67 9.04 15.82
N ALA A 46 -4.84 10.36 15.61
CA ALA A 46 -5.10 11.29 16.71
C ALA A 46 -6.46 11.09 17.40
N LYS A 47 -7.40 10.40 16.74
CA LYS A 47 -8.77 10.24 17.25
C LYS A 47 -9.06 8.83 17.76
N GLN A 48 -8.38 7.84 17.20
CA GLN A 48 -8.75 6.43 17.34
C GLN A 48 -7.66 5.56 17.93
N VAL A 49 -6.41 6.05 18.03
CA VAL A 49 -5.35 5.37 18.79
C VAL A 49 -5.49 5.77 20.26
N ALA A 50 -5.37 4.79 21.15
CA ALA A 50 -5.42 5.04 22.58
C ALA A 50 -4.08 5.58 23.10
N GLY A 51 -4.12 6.37 24.17
CA GLY A 51 -2.93 7.01 24.74
C GLY A 51 -2.37 8.11 23.85
N ASP A 52 -1.06 8.34 23.93
CA ASP A 52 -0.35 9.42 23.23
C ASP A 52 0.28 8.98 21.89
N ALA A 53 0.23 7.69 21.55
CA ALA A 53 0.91 7.13 20.38
C ALA A 53 0.50 7.79 19.05
N GLY A 54 -0.78 8.15 18.90
CA GLY A 54 -1.27 8.88 17.73
C GLY A 54 -0.74 10.32 17.64
N GLU A 55 -0.64 11.01 18.78
CA GLU A 55 -0.12 12.38 18.86
C GLU A 55 1.39 12.40 18.57
N ARG A 56 2.14 11.48 19.20
CA ARG A 56 3.58 11.28 18.96
C ARG A 56 3.88 10.98 17.49
N ALA A 57 3.05 10.16 16.84
CA ALA A 57 3.19 9.87 15.42
C ALA A 57 3.02 11.13 14.55
N ILE A 58 2.00 11.96 14.85
CA ILE A 58 1.74 13.20 14.11
C ILE A 58 2.84 14.22 14.34
N GLU A 59 3.33 14.37 15.58
CA GLU A 59 4.43 15.27 15.92
C GLU A 59 5.71 14.89 15.19
N LEU A 60 6.14 13.62 15.29
CA LEU A 60 7.35 13.12 14.63
C LEU A 60 7.31 13.30 13.11
N ILE A 61 6.16 13.01 12.47
CA ILE A 61 6.00 13.26 11.03
C ILE A 61 5.96 14.76 10.72
N GLY A 62 5.37 15.56 11.61
CA GLY A 62 5.28 17.01 11.51
C GLY A 62 6.64 17.70 11.54
N ASP A 63 7.59 17.17 12.28
CA ASP A 63 8.97 17.68 12.36
C ASP A 63 9.82 17.29 11.15
N ALA A 64 9.57 16.13 10.57
CA ALA A 64 10.36 15.60 9.45
C ALA A 64 9.83 15.98 8.06
N ALA A 65 8.53 15.79 7.80
CA ALA A 65 7.96 15.91 6.46
C ALA A 65 7.92 17.37 5.99
N PRO A 66 7.96 17.69 4.69
CA PRO A 66 7.78 19.06 4.20
C PRO A 66 6.43 19.68 4.63
N PRO A 67 6.32 21.01 4.81
CA PRO A 67 5.04 21.66 5.08
C PRO A 67 3.99 21.30 4.03
N LEU A 68 2.73 21.13 4.47
CA LEU A 68 1.58 20.74 3.64
C LEU A 68 1.71 19.37 2.94
N HIS A 69 2.75 18.57 3.23
CA HIS A 69 2.88 17.23 2.69
C HIS A 69 1.72 16.33 3.13
N VAL A 70 1.13 15.57 2.21
CA VAL A 70 -0.05 14.72 2.46
C VAL A 70 0.18 13.63 3.51
N ALA A 71 1.44 13.27 3.78
CA ALA A 71 1.84 12.30 4.79
C ALA A 71 1.61 12.82 6.23
N ARG A 72 1.51 14.14 6.43
CA ARG A 72 1.26 14.77 7.74
C ARG A 72 -0.17 14.57 8.26
N ALA A 73 -1.10 14.12 7.43
CA ALA A 73 -2.48 13.87 7.86
C ALA A 73 -2.54 12.69 8.84
N GLY A 74 -3.30 12.81 9.94
CA GLY A 74 -3.48 11.71 10.90
C GLY A 74 -4.13 10.45 10.33
N SER A 75 -4.75 10.52 9.14
CA SER A 75 -5.30 9.37 8.42
C SER A 75 -4.36 8.81 7.34
N SER A 76 -3.13 9.34 7.23
CA SER A 76 -2.14 8.90 6.26
C SER A 76 -1.61 7.49 6.58
N GLY A 77 -1.08 6.80 5.57
CA GLY A 77 -0.47 5.48 5.76
C GLY A 77 0.79 5.57 6.65
N LEU A 78 1.54 6.66 6.52
CA LEU A 78 2.72 6.91 7.36
C LEU A 78 2.34 7.11 8.83
N ALA A 79 1.31 7.91 9.11
CA ALA A 79 0.83 8.14 10.47
C ALA A 79 0.40 6.82 11.13
N LYS A 80 -0.24 5.92 10.39
CA LYS A 80 -0.64 4.60 10.89
C LYS A 80 0.56 3.72 11.21
N LEU A 81 1.57 3.68 10.33
CA LEU A 81 2.83 2.95 10.54
C LEU A 81 3.54 3.41 11.82
N VAL A 82 3.71 4.72 11.98
CA VAL A 82 4.42 5.30 13.13
C VAL A 82 3.60 5.12 14.41
N ALA A 83 2.28 5.29 14.35
CA ALA A 83 1.42 5.05 15.52
C ALA A 83 1.49 3.60 16.00
N TRP A 84 1.49 2.61 15.08
CA TRP A 84 1.67 1.20 15.47
C TRP A 84 2.99 0.99 16.22
N HIS A 85 4.08 1.63 15.81
CA HIS A 85 5.35 1.55 16.52
C HIS A 85 5.25 2.09 17.95
N PHE A 86 4.55 3.20 18.16
CA PHE A 86 4.40 3.80 19.49
C PHE A 86 3.39 3.08 20.39
N GLU A 87 2.41 2.38 19.83
CA GLU A 87 1.51 1.50 20.59
C GLU A 87 2.22 0.24 21.09
N ASP A 88 3.01 -0.39 20.22
CA ASP A 88 3.85 -1.54 20.55
C ASP A 88 4.95 -1.66 19.47
N PRO A 89 6.25 -1.55 19.82
CA PRO A 89 7.35 -1.48 18.86
C PRO A 89 7.26 -2.52 17.73
N LEU A 90 7.53 -2.07 16.50
CA LEU A 90 7.46 -2.91 15.31
C LEU A 90 8.44 -4.09 15.40
N ARG A 91 7.96 -5.29 15.12
CA ARG A 91 8.81 -6.49 15.05
C ARG A 91 9.68 -6.46 13.80
N PRO A 92 10.83 -7.16 13.79
CA PRO A 92 11.74 -7.16 12.63
C PRO A 92 11.11 -7.57 11.30
N ASN A 93 10.14 -8.48 11.33
CA ASN A 93 9.42 -9.03 10.18
C ASN A 93 8.12 -8.27 9.83
N GLU A 94 7.71 -7.27 10.61
CA GLU A 94 6.50 -6.51 10.30
C GLU A 94 6.80 -5.49 9.18
N VAL A 95 5.95 -5.48 8.16
CA VAL A 95 6.03 -4.55 7.03
C VAL A 95 4.65 -3.94 6.75
N LEU A 96 4.65 -2.71 6.27
CA LEU A 96 3.43 -2.03 5.87
C LEU A 96 2.97 -2.58 4.50
N ALA A 97 1.69 -2.94 4.42
CA ALA A 97 1.00 -3.17 3.17
C ALA A 97 -0.28 -2.33 3.12
N HIS A 98 -0.60 -1.77 1.95
CA HIS A 98 -1.95 -1.31 1.69
C HIS A 98 -2.85 -2.52 1.39
N GLN A 99 -4.14 -2.39 1.62
CA GLN A 99 -5.08 -3.50 1.40
C GLN A 99 -5.09 -3.98 -0.05
N ALA A 100 -4.84 -3.09 -1.02
CA ALA A 100 -4.75 -3.48 -2.43
C ALA A 100 -3.54 -4.40 -2.69
N GLU A 101 -2.39 -4.11 -2.08
CA GLU A 101 -1.19 -4.96 -2.16
C GLU A 101 -1.41 -6.31 -1.49
N PHE A 102 -2.02 -6.32 -0.30
CA PHE A 102 -2.32 -7.57 0.39
C PHE A 102 -3.28 -8.44 -0.44
N VAL A 103 -4.35 -7.88 -0.98
CA VAL A 103 -5.26 -8.65 -1.85
C VAL A 103 -4.52 -9.14 -3.10
N ALA A 104 -3.68 -8.32 -3.72
CA ALA A 104 -2.86 -8.74 -4.86
C ALA A 104 -1.86 -9.85 -4.50
N SER A 105 -1.26 -9.82 -3.30
CA SER A 105 -0.31 -10.84 -2.85
C SER A 105 -0.94 -12.22 -2.70
N GLN A 106 -2.22 -12.28 -2.32
CA GLN A 106 -2.98 -13.53 -2.25
C GLN A 106 -3.27 -14.14 -3.64
N LEU A 107 -3.12 -13.36 -4.71
CA LEU A 107 -3.29 -13.85 -6.08
C LEU A 107 -1.98 -14.35 -6.69
N LEU A 108 -0.86 -13.78 -6.24
CA LEU A 108 0.46 -14.03 -6.78
C LEU A 108 0.96 -15.43 -6.43
N ALA A 109 1.72 -16.02 -7.36
CA ALA A 109 2.62 -17.11 -7.01
C ALA A 109 3.60 -16.64 -5.90
N PRO A 110 4.10 -17.55 -5.05
CA PRO A 110 5.10 -17.20 -4.05
C PRO A 110 6.28 -16.45 -4.69
N PRO A 111 6.76 -15.35 -4.08
CA PRO A 111 7.87 -14.59 -4.62
C PRO A 111 9.15 -15.42 -4.61
N GLU A 112 10.05 -15.13 -5.55
CA GLU A 112 11.41 -15.66 -5.52
C GLU A 112 12.16 -15.17 -4.28
N ALA A 113 13.11 -15.98 -3.81
CA ALA A 113 13.92 -15.62 -2.64
C ALA A 113 14.66 -14.30 -2.87
N GLY A 114 14.55 -13.38 -1.91
CA GLY A 114 15.19 -12.05 -1.98
C GLY A 114 14.33 -10.95 -2.62
N MET A 115 13.15 -11.28 -3.16
CA MET A 115 12.18 -10.26 -3.57
C MET A 115 11.48 -9.63 -2.34
N PRO A 116 11.05 -8.36 -2.43
CA PRO A 116 10.30 -7.72 -1.35
C PRO A 116 8.98 -8.44 -1.11
N ALA A 117 8.56 -8.50 0.16
CA ALA A 117 7.32 -9.15 0.55
C ALA A 117 6.08 -8.52 -0.12
N PHE A 118 6.09 -7.19 -0.24
CA PHE A 118 5.04 -6.40 -0.86
C PHE A 118 5.64 -5.37 -1.83
N THR A 119 4.94 -5.17 -2.94
CA THR A 119 5.24 -4.14 -3.94
C THR A 119 3.96 -3.36 -4.24
N SER A 120 4.03 -2.05 -4.10
CA SER A 120 2.93 -1.10 -4.22
C SER A 120 3.00 -0.30 -5.51
N ASP A 121 1.88 0.32 -5.87
CA ASP A 121 1.86 1.40 -6.85
C ASP A 121 2.00 2.77 -6.18
N TRP A 122 2.55 3.74 -6.91
CA TRP A 122 2.79 5.06 -6.34
C TRP A 122 1.51 5.86 -6.00
N HIS A 123 0.33 5.49 -6.52
CA HIS A 123 -0.92 6.17 -6.12
C HIS A 123 -1.31 5.78 -4.68
N ASN A 124 -1.06 4.54 -4.26
CA ASN A 124 -1.29 4.11 -2.88
C ASN A 124 -0.20 4.65 -1.91
N THR A 125 1.07 4.66 -2.31
CA THR A 125 2.17 5.10 -1.44
C THR A 125 2.28 6.61 -1.24
N LEU A 126 1.54 7.43 -1.99
CA LEU A 126 1.55 8.88 -1.87
C LEU A 126 1.25 9.34 -0.42
N LYS A 127 0.23 8.76 0.22
CA LYS A 127 -0.12 9.04 1.63
C LYS A 127 0.82 8.36 2.64
N THR A 128 1.80 7.60 2.17
CA THR A 128 2.85 6.97 2.97
C THR A 128 4.16 7.77 2.89
N GLY A 129 4.22 8.79 2.04
CA GLY A 129 5.37 9.69 1.92
C GLY A 129 6.22 9.48 0.68
N PHE A 130 5.81 8.62 -0.26
CA PHE A 130 6.55 8.41 -1.50
C PHE A 130 6.54 9.67 -2.38
N ASP A 131 7.71 10.05 -2.90
CA ASP A 131 7.83 11.16 -3.83
C ASP A 131 7.55 10.67 -5.26
N VAL A 132 6.39 11.05 -5.80
CA VAL A 132 5.97 10.67 -7.16
C VAL A 132 6.66 11.47 -8.27
N ARG A 133 7.39 12.54 -7.93
CA ARG A 133 8.15 13.34 -8.91
C ARG A 133 9.49 12.69 -9.18
N ASP A 134 10.19 12.32 -8.11
CA ASP A 134 11.52 11.69 -8.19
C ASP A 134 11.45 10.16 -8.14
N LEU A 135 10.26 9.57 -7.96
CA LEU A 135 9.99 8.14 -7.88
C LEU A 135 10.83 7.42 -6.82
N GLN A 136 10.91 8.02 -5.63
CA GLN A 136 11.72 7.50 -4.52
C GLN A 136 11.08 7.73 -3.16
N TRP A 137 11.56 6.97 -2.17
CA TRP A 137 11.32 7.30 -0.77
C TRP A 137 12.25 8.45 -0.35
N PRO A 138 11.72 9.62 0.02
CA PRO A 138 12.53 10.82 0.22
C PRO A 138 13.40 10.75 1.47
N ALA A 139 14.51 11.50 1.48
CA ALA A 139 15.51 11.45 2.56
C ALA A 139 14.94 11.81 3.95
N TRP A 140 13.98 12.75 4.03
CA TRP A 140 13.33 13.10 5.30
C TRP A 140 12.59 11.91 5.94
N LEU A 141 12.20 10.92 5.13
CA LEU A 141 11.52 9.71 5.56
C LEU A 141 12.50 8.58 5.86
N THR A 142 13.59 8.46 5.10
CA THR A 142 14.46 7.26 5.09
C THR A 142 15.83 7.45 5.72
N ASP A 143 16.16 8.64 6.22
CA ASP A 143 17.45 8.88 6.89
C ASP A 143 17.57 8.04 8.18
N PRO A 144 18.46 7.02 8.22
CA PRO A 144 18.60 6.14 9.37
C PRO A 144 19.16 6.84 10.62
N GLY A 145 19.67 8.07 10.49
CA GLY A 145 20.08 8.92 11.61
C GLY A 145 18.92 9.59 12.34
N THR A 146 17.70 9.51 11.81
CA THR A 146 16.49 10.09 12.42
C THR A 146 15.62 9.02 13.08
N GLU A 147 14.82 9.41 14.07
CA GLU A 147 13.86 8.48 14.71
C GLU A 147 12.84 7.96 13.68
N LEU A 148 12.32 8.83 12.82
CA LEU A 148 11.38 8.44 11.77
C LEU A 148 12.01 7.41 10.80
N GLY A 149 13.22 7.69 10.32
CA GLY A 149 13.94 6.78 9.43
C GLY A 149 14.23 5.43 10.07
N ALA A 150 14.59 5.40 11.36
CA ALA A 150 14.77 4.15 12.11
C ALA A 150 13.46 3.35 12.23
N ILE A 151 12.32 4.00 12.43
CA ILE A 151 11.00 3.35 12.50
C ILE A 151 10.61 2.73 11.16
N VAL A 152 10.80 3.45 10.04
CA VAL A 152 10.34 2.98 8.72
C VAL A 152 11.34 2.08 8.00
N ALA A 153 12.58 1.99 8.49
CA ALA A 153 13.64 1.18 7.89
C ALA A 153 13.19 -0.28 7.70
N GLY A 154 13.16 -0.74 6.45
CA GLY A 154 12.74 -2.09 6.09
C GLY A 154 11.24 -2.37 6.30
N ARG A 155 10.40 -1.33 6.49
CA ARG A 155 8.94 -1.46 6.68
C ARG A 155 8.14 -1.06 5.45
N LEU A 156 8.74 -0.31 4.52
CA LEU A 156 8.05 0.23 3.35
C LEU A 156 8.08 -0.77 2.19
N PRO A 157 7.00 -0.84 1.38
CA PRO A 157 6.99 -1.71 0.20
C PRO A 157 7.94 -1.17 -0.88
N ALA A 158 8.33 -2.04 -1.81
CA ALA A 158 8.87 -1.58 -3.09
C ALA A 158 7.77 -0.84 -3.87
N VAL A 159 8.15 0.07 -4.77
CA VAL A 159 7.17 0.89 -5.51
C VAL A 159 7.42 0.80 -7.00
N ILE A 160 6.35 0.56 -7.77
CA ILE A 160 6.36 0.46 -9.24
C ILE A 160 5.19 1.26 -9.84
N PRO A 161 5.15 1.47 -11.17
CA PRO A 161 4.00 2.10 -11.83
C PRO A 161 2.68 1.33 -11.62
N PRO A 162 1.54 2.03 -11.45
CA PRO A 162 0.22 1.45 -11.63
C PRO A 162 0.13 0.68 -12.95
N GLY A 163 -0.44 -0.52 -12.92
CA GLY A 163 -0.55 -1.40 -14.08
C GLY A 163 0.72 -2.17 -14.46
N ALA A 164 1.87 -1.90 -13.84
CA ALA A 164 3.09 -2.69 -14.08
C ALA A 164 2.91 -4.14 -13.58
N PRO A 165 3.45 -5.16 -14.28
CA PRO A 165 3.36 -6.55 -13.81
C PRO A 165 4.06 -6.74 -12.46
N LEU A 166 3.37 -7.34 -11.49
CA LEU A 166 3.95 -7.81 -10.23
C LEU A 166 4.49 -9.24 -10.37
N GLY A 167 3.76 -10.08 -11.12
CA GLY A 167 4.11 -11.49 -11.31
C GLY A 167 2.96 -12.28 -11.89
N LYS A 168 3.13 -13.60 -12.00
CA LYS A 168 2.06 -14.50 -12.42
C LYS A 168 1.11 -14.79 -11.27
N ALA A 169 -0.17 -14.95 -11.58
CA ALA A 169 -1.12 -15.57 -10.67
C ALA A 169 -0.67 -16.99 -10.33
N SER A 170 -0.93 -17.45 -9.11
CA SER A 170 -0.57 -18.81 -8.70
C SER A 170 -1.37 -19.87 -9.47
N ASP A 171 -0.80 -21.06 -9.65
CA ASP A 171 -1.49 -22.18 -10.31
C ASP A 171 -2.80 -22.56 -9.61
N GLU A 172 -2.86 -22.37 -8.30
CA GLU A 172 -4.08 -22.54 -7.52
C GLU A 172 -5.15 -21.52 -7.95
N VAL A 173 -4.81 -20.24 -8.03
CA VAL A 173 -5.70 -19.16 -8.46
C VAL A 173 -6.16 -19.37 -9.89
N VAL A 174 -5.25 -19.72 -10.79
CA VAL A 174 -5.56 -20.01 -12.20
C VAL A 174 -6.56 -21.16 -12.32
N ARG A 175 -6.33 -22.30 -11.65
CA ARG A 175 -7.29 -23.43 -11.65
C ARG A 175 -8.62 -23.06 -11.00
N ARG A 176 -8.57 -22.43 -9.82
CA ARG A 176 -9.76 -22.13 -9.02
C ARG A 176 -10.74 -21.25 -9.77
N TRP A 177 -10.25 -20.29 -10.56
CA TRP A 177 -11.10 -19.36 -11.29
C TRP A 177 -11.18 -19.63 -12.79
N GLY A 178 -10.43 -20.60 -13.31
CA GLY A 178 -10.38 -20.89 -14.75
C GLY A 178 -9.84 -19.71 -15.54
N LEU A 179 -8.75 -19.11 -15.06
CA LEU A 179 -8.08 -18.00 -15.74
C LEU A 179 -7.23 -18.51 -16.91
N ARG A 180 -6.80 -17.60 -17.76
CA ARG A 180 -5.78 -17.89 -18.77
C ARG A 180 -4.49 -18.37 -18.09
N ASP A 181 -3.84 -19.37 -18.68
CA ASP A 181 -2.47 -19.74 -18.27
C ASP A 181 -1.51 -18.55 -18.41
N GLY A 182 -0.65 -18.38 -17.40
CA GLY A 182 0.24 -17.23 -17.30
C GLY A 182 -0.44 -15.88 -17.07
N CYS A 183 -1.68 -15.85 -16.56
CA CYS A 183 -2.34 -14.61 -16.14
C CYS A 183 -1.44 -13.80 -15.19
N LEU A 184 -1.31 -12.49 -15.45
CA LEU A 184 -0.44 -11.61 -14.67
C LEU A 184 -1.25 -10.86 -13.61
N VAL A 185 -0.75 -10.81 -12.39
CA VAL A 185 -1.17 -9.83 -11.40
C VAL A 185 -0.33 -8.58 -11.62
N CYS A 186 -0.98 -7.42 -11.67
CA CYS A 186 -0.37 -6.12 -11.93
C CYS A 186 -0.56 -5.21 -10.72
N ALA A 187 0.36 -4.27 -10.56
CA ALA A 187 0.25 -3.18 -9.62
C ALA A 187 -1.09 -2.47 -9.82
N GLY A 188 -1.75 -2.26 -8.70
CA GLY A 188 -3.08 -1.72 -8.63
C GLY A 188 -3.12 -0.22 -8.82
N THR A 189 -4.16 0.37 -8.23
CA THR A 189 -4.22 1.81 -8.00
C THR A 189 -5.22 2.12 -6.88
N THR A 190 -5.49 3.40 -6.59
CA THR A 190 -6.57 3.79 -5.68
C THR A 190 -7.91 3.73 -6.39
N ASP A 191 -8.99 3.51 -5.64
CA ASP A 191 -10.37 3.55 -6.15
C ASP A 191 -10.70 4.85 -6.92
N SER A 192 -10.29 6.01 -6.41
CA SER A 192 -10.46 7.30 -7.08
C SER A 192 -9.75 7.39 -8.43
N ASN A 193 -8.50 6.88 -8.52
CA ASN A 193 -7.73 6.86 -9.76
C ASN A 193 -8.31 5.84 -10.74
N ALA A 194 -8.75 4.67 -10.26
CA ALA A 194 -9.45 3.68 -11.08
C ALA A 194 -10.76 4.25 -11.65
N ALA A 195 -11.55 4.97 -10.86
CA ALA A 195 -12.77 5.64 -11.30
C ALA A 195 -12.47 6.75 -12.33
N PHE A 196 -11.41 7.54 -12.10
CA PHE A 196 -10.98 8.55 -13.07
C PHE A 196 -10.58 7.92 -14.40
N LEU A 197 -9.74 6.87 -14.39
CA LEU A 197 -9.36 6.13 -15.60
C LEU A 197 -10.57 5.52 -16.31
N ALA A 198 -11.53 4.98 -15.55
CA ALA A 198 -12.75 4.37 -16.10
C ALA A 198 -13.71 5.38 -16.75
N SER A 199 -13.61 6.66 -16.40
CA SER A 199 -14.43 7.72 -17.01
C SER A 199 -14.08 7.98 -18.48
N GLY A 200 -12.90 7.55 -18.93
CA GLY A 200 -12.36 7.88 -20.26
C GLY A 200 -11.61 9.21 -20.32
N ALA A 201 -11.57 9.99 -19.23
CA ALA A 201 -10.73 11.17 -19.14
C ALA A 201 -9.24 10.79 -19.27
N SER A 202 -8.55 11.43 -20.19
CA SER A 202 -7.18 11.13 -20.59
C SER A 202 -6.33 12.36 -20.92
N GLU A 203 -6.93 13.54 -21.06
CA GLU A 203 -6.23 14.77 -21.43
C GLU A 203 -6.19 15.79 -20.29
N VAL A 204 -5.15 16.64 -20.29
CA VAL A 204 -5.02 17.73 -19.32
C VAL A 204 -6.18 18.72 -19.49
N GLY A 205 -6.87 18.99 -18.38
CA GLY A 205 -8.05 19.87 -18.36
C GLY A 205 -9.38 19.12 -18.33
N GLU A 206 -9.38 17.80 -18.56
CA GLU A 206 -10.55 16.97 -18.31
C GLU A 206 -10.73 16.74 -16.80
N ALA A 207 -11.99 16.72 -16.36
CA ALA A 207 -12.36 16.56 -14.96
C ALA A 207 -13.53 15.58 -14.82
N VAL A 208 -13.51 14.83 -13.73
CA VAL A 208 -14.57 13.90 -13.35
C VAL A 208 -15.16 14.37 -12.02
N THR A 209 -16.48 14.41 -11.93
CA THR A 209 -17.18 14.64 -10.67
C THR A 209 -18.02 13.41 -10.33
N SER A 210 -17.90 12.92 -9.11
CA SER A 210 -18.74 11.86 -8.55
C SER A 210 -19.44 12.44 -7.32
N LEU A 211 -20.77 12.48 -7.34
CA LEU A 211 -21.63 13.05 -6.29
C LEU A 211 -22.25 11.94 -5.43
#